data_AF-A0A429IIP0-F1
#
_entry.id   AF-A0A429IIP0-F1
#
_cell.length_a   1.000
_cell.length_b   1.000
_cell.length_c   1.000
_cell.angle_alpha   90.00
_cell.angle_beta   90.00
_cell.angle_gamma   90.00
#
_symmetry.space_group_name_H-M   'P 1'
#
loop_
_entity.id
_entity.type
_entity.pdbx_description
1 polymer ?
#
loop_
_entity_poly.entity_id
_entity_poly.type
_entity_poly.pdbx_seq_one_letter_code
_entity_poly.pdbx_strand_id
1 'polypeptide(L)'
;MVMQDGGAVDVRPGPDPGRAAPGHARAYRTAGAALAVYGGALTAWTVYGIIQGDGSVWDFFEGLFNPRASFFMWTLGPGEWALVVALLAVAAGALALRRVARTGALLLGWVILAQSGREIVGLCHAGYRQVYATEALGGWVLATRALGLVAALVVVVALLPAVERAAGGAETARDGLRPAVTKRSCADADSWWRRRLSRICGVLFLGMAALRLAWTVWGMSEERIDVGTYLRSALDGAAAGAVQLSHSSEFTTLSSVVVLLVLGVLAVRGNRDVRGALLVFAAVELYLTVRTVVLLTVTGFFGGPFVTGESTLSLVMTAYELAATTSVVVLATGRSFSAYGSYEDRLSGPCAGGTRRSWPDGRAG
;
A
#
# COMPACT_ATOMS: atom_id res chain seq x y z
N MET A 1 50.80 -30.07 27.41
CA MET A 1 50.53 -29.31 26.18
C MET A 1 49.07 -29.61 25.83
N VAL A 2 48.16 -28.72 26.21
CA VAL A 2 46.71 -28.95 26.11
C VAL A 2 46.21 -28.18 24.90
N MET A 3 45.70 -28.92 23.92
CA MET A 3 45.16 -28.41 22.67
C MET A 3 43.77 -27.84 22.98
N GLN A 4 43.62 -26.52 22.82
CA GLN A 4 42.35 -25.83 23.02
C GLN A 4 41.48 -26.09 21.80
N ASP A 5 40.46 -26.96 21.97
CA ASP A 5 39.50 -27.26 20.93
C ASP A 5 38.80 -25.99 20.44
N GLY A 6 38.74 -25.87 19.12
CA GLY A 6 38.24 -24.73 18.39
C GLY A 6 36.85 -24.33 18.86
N GLY A 7 36.77 -23.13 19.46
CA GLY A 7 35.53 -22.42 19.65
C GLY A 7 34.90 -22.18 18.28
N ALA A 8 33.93 -23.02 17.92
CA ALA A 8 33.06 -22.78 16.78
C ALA A 8 32.41 -21.42 16.98
N VAL A 9 32.89 -20.43 16.24
CA VAL A 9 32.27 -19.11 16.17
C VAL A 9 30.86 -19.35 15.64
N ASP A 10 29.85 -19.24 16.51
CA ASP A 10 28.43 -19.27 16.14
C ASP A 10 28.16 -18.00 15.31
N VAL A 11 28.52 -18.05 14.02
CA VAL A 11 28.23 -17.01 13.04
C VAL A 11 26.74 -17.11 12.73
N ARG A 12 25.90 -16.69 13.68
CA ARG A 12 24.50 -16.43 13.37
C ARG A 12 24.48 -15.24 12.42
N PRO A 13 23.97 -15.40 11.19
CA PRO A 13 23.79 -14.25 10.31
C PRO A 13 22.95 -13.22 11.07
N GLY A 14 23.49 -12.01 11.18
CA GLY A 14 22.82 -10.91 11.85
C GLY A 14 21.41 -10.70 11.27
N PRO A 15 20.47 -10.14 12.04
CA PRO A 15 19.10 -9.95 11.60
C PRO A 15 19.06 -9.13 10.29
N ASP A 16 18.50 -9.71 9.23
CA ASP A 16 18.26 -9.03 7.96
C ASP A 16 17.37 -7.80 8.21
N PRO A 17 17.84 -6.57 7.93
CA PRO A 17 17.09 -5.34 8.23
C PRO A 17 15.74 -5.26 7.50
N GLY A 18 15.53 -6.04 6.43
CA GLY A 18 14.27 -6.10 5.69
C GLY A 18 13.25 -7.11 6.24
N ARG A 19 13.63 -7.99 7.18
CA ARG A 19 12.77 -9.06 7.71
C ARG A 19 12.24 -8.76 9.11
N ALA A 20 10.99 -9.14 9.34
CA ALA A 20 10.32 -9.00 10.62
C ALA A 20 11.09 -9.72 11.73
N ALA A 21 11.02 -9.18 12.94
CA ALA A 21 11.64 -9.81 14.10
C ALA A 21 11.08 -11.23 14.30
N PRO A 22 11.90 -12.23 14.69
CA PRO A 22 11.45 -13.62 14.80
C PRO A 22 10.28 -13.80 15.77
N GLY A 23 10.17 -12.95 16.81
CA GLY A 23 9.03 -12.93 17.74
C GLY A 23 7.68 -12.55 17.12
N HIS A 24 7.66 -11.93 15.94
CA HIS A 24 6.43 -11.55 15.22
C HIS A 24 6.12 -12.45 14.02
N ALA A 25 6.94 -13.48 13.76
CA ALA A 25 6.77 -14.33 12.58
C ALA A 25 5.39 -14.99 12.50
N ARG A 26 4.81 -15.40 13.64
CA ARG A 26 3.46 -15.97 13.68
C ARG A 26 2.41 -14.96 13.23
N ALA A 27 2.47 -13.72 13.73
CA ALA A 27 1.50 -12.67 13.37
C ALA A 27 1.55 -12.31 11.88
N TYR A 28 2.75 -12.22 11.30
CA TYR A 28 2.92 -11.98 9.87
C TYR A 28 2.36 -13.14 9.02
N ARG A 29 2.62 -14.40 9.41
CA ARG A 29 2.09 -15.57 8.69
C ARG A 29 0.58 -15.67 8.80
N THR A 30 0.01 -15.43 9.99
CA THR A 30 -1.46 -15.48 10.18
C THR A 30 -2.15 -14.39 9.38
N ALA A 31 -1.62 -13.16 9.40
CA ALA A 31 -2.16 -12.07 8.59
C ALA A 31 -2.00 -12.35 7.08
N GLY A 32 -0.82 -12.81 6.65
CA GLY A 32 -0.56 -13.16 5.26
C GLY A 32 -1.47 -14.28 4.76
N ALA A 33 -1.68 -15.33 5.55
CA ALA A 33 -2.60 -16.42 5.21
C ALA A 33 -4.05 -15.91 5.13
N ALA A 34 -4.52 -15.11 6.08
CA ALA A 34 -5.87 -14.53 6.05
C ALA A 34 -6.11 -13.68 4.79
N LEU A 35 -5.14 -12.82 4.44
CA LEU A 35 -5.20 -12.01 3.21
C LEU A 35 -5.15 -12.88 1.95
N ALA A 36 -4.35 -13.94 1.93
CA ALA A 36 -4.28 -14.88 0.80
C ALA A 36 -5.59 -15.64 0.60
N VAL A 37 -6.22 -16.12 1.68
CA VAL A 37 -7.51 -16.81 1.60
C VAL A 37 -8.59 -15.87 1.06
N TYR A 38 -8.68 -14.65 1.58
CA TYR A 38 -9.66 -13.69 1.10
C TYR A 38 -9.40 -13.24 -0.35
N GLY A 39 -8.14 -12.93 -0.69
CA GLY A 39 -7.74 -12.62 -2.06
C GLY A 39 -8.05 -13.76 -3.03
N GLY A 40 -7.76 -15.01 -2.64
CA GLY A 40 -8.08 -16.20 -3.43
C GLY A 40 -9.58 -16.41 -3.63
N ALA A 41 -10.40 -16.15 -2.61
CA ALA A 41 -11.86 -16.20 -2.74
C ALA A 41 -12.37 -15.17 -3.77
N LEU A 42 -11.84 -13.94 -3.75
CA LEU A 42 -12.17 -12.92 -4.75
C LEU A 42 -11.67 -13.30 -6.15
N THR A 43 -10.47 -13.90 -6.28
CA THR A 43 -10.01 -14.45 -7.56
C THR A 43 -10.95 -15.54 -8.08
N ALA A 44 -11.49 -16.39 -7.20
CA ALA A 44 -12.46 -17.42 -7.59
C ALA A 44 -13.76 -16.79 -8.13
N TRP A 45 -14.22 -15.67 -7.57
CA TRP A 45 -15.35 -14.90 -8.12
C TRP A 45 -15.08 -14.33 -9.51
N THR A 46 -13.84 -13.90 -9.78
CA THR A 46 -13.44 -13.48 -11.13
C THR A 46 -13.50 -14.66 -12.10
N VAL A 47 -12.92 -15.80 -11.74
CA VAL A 47 -12.93 -17.02 -12.58
C VAL A 47 -14.36 -17.48 -12.83
N TYR A 48 -15.20 -17.50 -11.80
CA TYR A 48 -16.62 -17.83 -11.92
C TYR A 48 -17.35 -16.88 -12.89
N GLY A 49 -17.10 -15.57 -12.79
CA GLY A 49 -17.69 -14.57 -13.68
C GLY A 49 -17.28 -14.77 -15.15
N ILE A 50 -16.02 -15.12 -15.41
CA ILE A 50 -15.53 -15.43 -16.77
C ILE A 50 -16.25 -16.66 -17.33
N ILE A 51 -16.33 -17.74 -16.55
CA ILE A 51 -16.96 -19.00 -16.98
C ILE A 51 -18.46 -18.80 -17.25
N GLN A 52 -19.17 -18.06 -16.39
CA GLN A 52 -20.60 -17.82 -16.56
C GLN A 52 -20.93 -16.84 -17.69
N GLY A 53 -20.01 -15.93 -18.03
CA GLY A 53 -20.20 -14.95 -19.10
C GLY A 53 -19.88 -15.48 -20.49
N ASP A 54 -19.58 -16.78 -20.64
CA ASP A 54 -19.01 -17.39 -21.85
C ASP A 54 -17.80 -16.61 -22.41
N GLY A 55 -17.09 -15.88 -21.54
CA GLY A 55 -16.00 -14.99 -21.92
C GLY A 55 -14.65 -15.72 -21.94
N SER A 56 -13.71 -15.23 -22.75
CA SER A 56 -12.34 -15.73 -22.70
C SER A 56 -11.52 -15.08 -21.57
N VAL A 57 -10.36 -15.66 -21.26
CA VAL A 57 -9.40 -15.03 -20.35
C VAL A 57 -8.80 -13.75 -20.96
N TRP A 58 -8.68 -13.72 -22.29
CA TRP A 58 -8.14 -12.58 -23.02
C TRP A 58 -9.02 -11.34 -22.93
N ASP A 59 -10.30 -11.57 -23.13
CA ASP A 59 -11.44 -10.69 -22.90
C ASP A 59 -11.41 -10.03 -21.50
N PHE A 60 -11.10 -10.79 -20.45
CA PHE A 60 -10.87 -10.24 -19.10
C PHE A 60 -9.66 -9.28 -19.08
N PHE A 61 -8.52 -9.67 -19.64
CA PHE A 61 -7.34 -8.80 -19.70
C PHE A 61 -7.60 -7.54 -20.51
N GLU A 62 -8.36 -7.62 -21.59
CA GLU A 62 -8.77 -6.46 -22.36
C GLU A 62 -9.63 -5.53 -21.49
N GLY A 63 -10.62 -6.06 -20.77
CA GLY A 63 -11.49 -5.27 -19.88
C GLY A 63 -10.76 -4.55 -18.73
N LEU A 64 -9.57 -5.04 -18.33
CA LEU A 64 -8.73 -4.37 -17.33
C LEU A 64 -8.16 -3.03 -17.82
N PHE A 65 -7.93 -2.89 -19.12
CA PHE A 65 -7.27 -1.73 -19.71
C PHE A 65 -8.17 -0.95 -20.67
N ASN A 66 -9.02 -1.63 -21.43
CA ASN A 66 -9.97 -1.05 -22.35
C ASN A 66 -11.32 -0.84 -21.64
N PRO A 67 -11.66 0.39 -21.27
CA PRO A 67 -12.90 0.67 -20.56
C PRO A 67 -14.13 0.66 -21.48
N ARG A 68 -13.93 0.57 -22.81
CA ARG A 68 -15.00 0.36 -23.80
C ARG A 68 -15.26 -1.11 -24.10
N ALA A 69 -14.35 -2.00 -23.74
CA ALA A 69 -14.64 -3.43 -23.86
C ALA A 69 -15.86 -3.70 -22.99
N SER A 70 -16.95 -4.13 -23.63
CA SER A 70 -18.19 -4.51 -22.99
C SER A 70 -17.97 -5.82 -22.23
N PHE A 71 -17.23 -5.72 -21.13
CA PHE A 71 -17.10 -6.79 -20.17
C PHE A 71 -18.23 -6.69 -19.18
N PHE A 72 -19.07 -7.73 -19.19
CA PHE A 72 -20.07 -7.98 -18.18
C PHE A 72 -19.37 -8.34 -16.85
N MET A 73 -18.81 -7.33 -16.19
CA MET A 73 -18.26 -7.39 -14.84
C MET A 73 -19.41 -7.52 -13.83
N TRP A 74 -20.14 -8.64 -13.87
CA TRP A 74 -21.21 -8.89 -12.88
C TRP A 74 -20.66 -9.06 -11.47
N THR A 75 -19.39 -9.45 -11.32
CA THR A 75 -18.81 -9.81 -10.02
C THR A 75 -17.82 -8.79 -9.47
N LEU A 76 -16.75 -8.43 -10.18
CA LEU A 76 -15.69 -7.55 -9.66
C LEU A 76 -15.32 -6.48 -10.70
N GLY A 77 -15.36 -5.22 -10.29
CA GLY A 77 -14.89 -4.10 -11.11
C GLY A 77 -13.36 -3.94 -11.11
N PRO A 78 -12.83 -2.97 -11.85
CA PRO A 78 -11.39 -2.72 -11.94
C PRO A 78 -10.77 -2.35 -10.57
N GLY A 79 -11.49 -1.59 -9.75
CA GLY A 79 -11.05 -1.23 -8.40
C GLY A 79 -10.95 -2.44 -7.47
N GLU A 80 -11.92 -3.33 -7.56
CA GLU A 80 -11.95 -4.57 -6.80
C GLU A 80 -10.83 -5.50 -7.25
N TRP A 81 -10.53 -5.59 -8.54
CA TRP A 81 -9.40 -6.39 -9.01
C TRP A 81 -8.05 -5.84 -8.52
N ALA A 82 -7.87 -4.51 -8.56
CA ALA A 82 -6.70 -3.87 -7.98
C ALA A 82 -6.55 -4.19 -6.48
N LEU A 83 -7.66 -4.23 -5.75
CA LEU A 83 -7.69 -4.66 -4.35
C LEU A 83 -7.23 -6.12 -4.21
N VAL A 84 -7.69 -7.05 -5.05
CA VAL A 84 -7.23 -8.45 -4.97
C VAL A 84 -5.73 -8.57 -5.23
N VAL A 85 -5.20 -7.89 -6.26
CA VAL A 85 -3.76 -7.89 -6.55
C VAL A 85 -2.99 -7.34 -5.35
N ALA A 86 -3.47 -6.26 -4.73
CA ALA A 86 -2.88 -5.72 -3.51
C ALA A 86 -2.92 -6.71 -2.33
N LEU A 87 -4.05 -7.42 -2.13
CA LEU A 87 -4.19 -8.46 -1.10
C LEU A 87 -3.16 -9.58 -1.29
N LEU A 88 -3.04 -10.10 -2.51
CA LEU A 88 -2.11 -11.20 -2.81
C LEU A 88 -0.65 -10.76 -2.70
N ALA A 89 -0.30 -9.57 -3.19
CA ALA A 89 1.05 -9.03 -3.10
C ALA A 89 1.48 -8.80 -1.64
N VAL A 90 0.61 -8.21 -0.83
CA VAL A 90 0.86 -7.99 0.59
C VAL A 90 0.87 -9.30 1.37
N ALA A 91 0.01 -10.26 1.03
CA ALA A 91 0.01 -11.59 1.61
C ALA A 91 1.35 -12.30 1.36
N ALA A 92 1.85 -12.29 0.12
CA ALA A 92 3.15 -12.84 -0.23
C ALA A 92 4.29 -12.15 0.54
N GLY A 93 4.25 -10.82 0.63
CA GLY A 93 5.20 -10.04 1.43
C GLY A 93 5.16 -10.40 2.91
N ALA A 94 3.98 -10.59 3.49
CA ALA A 94 3.79 -10.95 4.89
C ALA A 94 4.24 -12.39 5.17
N LEU A 95 3.92 -13.35 4.30
CA LEU A 95 4.39 -14.74 4.37
C LEU A 95 5.92 -14.84 4.25
N ALA A 96 6.52 -13.99 3.42
CA ALA A 96 7.97 -13.82 3.31
C ALA A 96 8.59 -13.01 4.48
N LEU A 97 7.80 -12.68 5.50
CA LEU A 97 8.21 -11.94 6.70
C LEU A 97 8.83 -10.57 6.38
N ARG A 98 8.39 -9.88 5.31
CA ARG A 98 8.90 -8.55 4.96
C ARG A 98 8.30 -7.49 5.87
N ARG A 99 9.14 -6.68 6.54
CA ARG A 99 8.67 -5.61 7.45
C ARG A 99 7.68 -4.66 6.78
N VAL A 100 7.97 -4.29 5.54
CA VAL A 100 7.16 -3.37 4.71
C VAL A 100 5.72 -3.87 4.53
N ALA A 101 5.48 -5.19 4.54
CA ALA A 101 4.14 -5.75 4.36
C ALA A 101 3.16 -5.39 5.49
N ARG A 102 3.66 -5.06 6.68
CA ARG A 102 2.79 -4.82 7.85
C ARG A 102 1.86 -3.63 7.67
N THR A 103 2.38 -2.47 7.24
CA THR A 103 1.53 -1.29 7.10
C THR A 103 0.62 -1.36 5.88
N GLY A 104 1.06 -2.05 4.82
CA GLY A 104 0.18 -2.42 3.71
C GLY A 104 -0.96 -3.35 4.16
N ALA A 105 -0.66 -4.37 4.96
CA ALA A 105 -1.65 -5.31 5.48
C ALA A 105 -2.65 -4.62 6.41
N LEU A 106 -2.18 -3.75 7.31
CA LEU A 106 -3.06 -2.97 8.18
C LEU A 106 -3.96 -2.03 7.37
N LEU A 107 -3.43 -1.37 6.33
CA LEU A 107 -4.25 -0.54 5.44
C LEU A 107 -5.36 -1.38 4.78
N LEU A 108 -5.00 -2.52 4.18
CA LEU A 108 -5.97 -3.40 3.53
C LEU A 108 -7.01 -3.94 4.52
N GLY A 109 -6.60 -4.31 5.74
CA GLY A 109 -7.50 -4.69 6.81
C GLY A 109 -8.50 -3.60 7.14
N TRP A 110 -8.06 -2.35 7.30
CA TRP A 110 -8.96 -1.21 7.56
C TRP A 110 -9.91 -0.92 6.39
N VAL A 111 -9.45 -1.04 5.15
CA VAL A 111 -10.31 -0.89 3.95
C VAL A 111 -11.39 -1.96 3.94
N ILE A 112 -11.05 -3.22 4.20
CA ILE A 112 -12.04 -4.32 4.25
C ILE A 112 -13.01 -4.13 5.43
N LEU A 113 -12.56 -3.62 6.58
CA LEU A 113 -13.45 -3.28 7.69
C LEU A 113 -14.42 -2.17 7.32
N ALA A 114 -13.98 -1.14 6.61
CA ALA A 114 -14.85 -0.07 6.13
C ALA A 114 -15.91 -0.60 5.15
N GLN A 115 -15.52 -1.47 4.22
CA GLN A 115 -16.43 -2.17 3.32
C GLN A 115 -17.44 -3.04 4.07
N SER A 116 -16.99 -3.76 5.11
CA SER A 116 -17.85 -4.60 5.94
C SER A 116 -18.81 -3.76 6.79
N GLY A 117 -18.36 -2.61 7.31
CA GLY A 117 -19.19 -1.68 8.06
C GLY A 117 -20.33 -1.12 7.20
N ARG A 118 -20.03 -0.71 5.97
CA ARG A 118 -21.04 -0.30 4.97
C ARG A 118 -22.06 -1.42 4.72
N GLU A 119 -21.59 -2.65 4.57
CA GLU A 119 -22.46 -3.82 4.36
C GLU A 119 -23.40 -4.05 5.55
N ILE A 120 -22.87 -3.97 6.77
CA ILE A 120 -23.66 -4.13 8.01
C ILE A 120 -24.75 -3.06 8.10
N VAL A 121 -24.46 -1.81 7.75
CA VAL A 121 -25.46 -0.74 7.68
C VAL A 121 -26.56 -1.09 6.68
N GLY A 122 -26.20 -1.62 5.50
CA GLY A 122 -27.15 -2.10 4.51
C GLY A 122 -28.05 -3.21 5.06
N LEU A 123 -27.47 -4.21 5.74
CA LEU A 123 -28.18 -5.35 6.31
C LEU A 123 -29.18 -4.99 7.41
N CYS A 124 -29.11 -3.78 7.98
CA CYS A 124 -30.16 -3.27 8.88
C CYS A 124 -31.51 -3.09 8.16
N HIS A 125 -31.52 -2.90 6.84
CA HIS A 125 -32.73 -2.72 6.03
C HIS A 125 -33.35 -4.07 5.63
N ALA A 126 -34.63 -4.27 5.96
CA ALA A 126 -35.34 -5.52 5.67
C ALA A 126 -35.41 -5.83 4.16
N GLY A 127 -35.65 -4.82 3.33
CA GLY A 127 -35.66 -4.97 1.88
C GLY A 127 -34.32 -5.46 1.34
N TYR A 128 -33.20 -4.96 1.86
CA TYR A 128 -31.87 -5.38 1.43
C TYR A 128 -31.54 -6.82 1.84
N ARG A 129 -31.94 -7.24 3.05
CA ARG A 129 -31.85 -8.65 3.47
C ARG A 129 -32.67 -9.57 2.57
N GLN A 130 -33.83 -9.12 2.09
CA GLN A 130 -34.66 -9.87 1.15
C GLN A 130 -33.91 -10.11 -0.17
N VAL A 131 -33.20 -9.11 -0.70
CA VAL A 131 -32.43 -9.26 -1.95
C VAL A 131 -31.39 -10.38 -1.83
N TYR A 132 -30.70 -10.48 -0.70
CA TYR A 132 -29.76 -11.57 -0.41
C TYR A 132 -30.41 -12.96 -0.39
N ALA A 133 -31.68 -13.04 -0.02
CA ALA A 133 -32.43 -14.30 0.03
C ALA A 133 -33.00 -14.70 -1.33
N THR A 134 -33.31 -13.72 -2.19
CA THR A 134 -33.91 -13.96 -3.51
C THR A 134 -32.88 -14.14 -4.62
N GLU A 135 -31.69 -13.54 -4.48
CA GLU A 135 -30.59 -13.69 -5.44
C GLU A 135 -29.94 -15.07 -5.37
N ALA A 136 -29.75 -15.72 -6.51
CA ALA A 136 -29.22 -17.09 -6.60
C ALA A 136 -27.85 -17.25 -5.93
N LEU A 137 -27.04 -16.18 -5.95
CA LEU A 137 -25.68 -16.15 -5.38
C LEU A 137 -25.60 -15.34 -4.08
N GLY A 138 -26.73 -14.85 -3.56
CA GLY A 138 -26.75 -13.97 -2.40
C GLY A 138 -26.07 -14.59 -1.18
N GLY A 139 -26.35 -15.86 -0.87
CA GLY A 139 -25.69 -16.58 0.22
C GLY A 139 -24.17 -16.66 0.08
N TRP A 140 -23.66 -16.89 -1.13
CA TRP A 140 -22.22 -16.94 -1.41
C TRP A 140 -21.56 -15.56 -1.32
N VAL A 141 -22.23 -14.51 -1.78
CA VAL A 141 -21.76 -13.13 -1.63
C VAL A 141 -21.66 -12.78 -0.14
N LEU A 142 -22.69 -13.09 0.65
CA LEU A 142 -22.70 -12.85 2.09
C LEU A 142 -21.58 -13.62 2.81
N ALA A 143 -21.37 -14.89 2.45
CA ALA A 143 -20.26 -15.69 2.98
C ALA A 143 -18.88 -15.08 2.66
N THR A 144 -18.73 -14.53 1.45
CA THR A 144 -17.50 -13.84 1.03
C THR A 144 -17.28 -12.54 1.81
N ARG A 145 -18.35 -11.76 2.06
CA ARG A 145 -18.30 -10.57 2.91
C ARG A 145 -17.92 -10.93 4.35
N ALA A 146 -18.50 -12.00 4.90
CA ALA A 146 -18.16 -12.51 6.23
C ALA A 146 -16.70 -12.98 6.32
N LEU A 147 -16.20 -13.68 5.29
CA LEU A 147 -14.79 -14.07 5.17
C LEU A 147 -13.87 -12.84 5.18
N GLY A 148 -14.23 -11.80 4.41
CA GLY A 148 -13.49 -10.53 4.39
C GLY A 148 -13.42 -9.88 5.78
N LEU A 149 -14.56 -9.79 6.47
CA LEU A 149 -14.63 -9.26 7.85
C LEU A 149 -13.71 -10.04 8.80
N VAL A 150 -13.78 -11.38 8.78
CA VAL A 150 -12.94 -12.23 9.62
C VAL A 150 -11.46 -12.04 9.28
N ALA A 151 -11.10 -12.05 7.99
CA ALA A 151 -9.73 -11.85 7.56
C ALA A 151 -9.18 -10.48 8.02
N ALA A 152 -10.00 -9.43 7.90
CA ALA A 152 -9.63 -8.08 8.32
C ALA A 152 -9.42 -7.98 9.83
N LEU A 153 -10.31 -8.57 10.63
CA LEU A 153 -10.17 -8.64 12.09
C LEU A 153 -8.90 -9.39 12.49
N VAL A 154 -8.61 -10.54 11.86
CA VAL A 154 -7.39 -11.32 12.10
C VAL A 154 -6.14 -10.49 11.80
N VAL A 155 -6.12 -9.79 10.66
CA VAL A 155 -4.99 -8.94 10.25
C VAL A 155 -4.75 -7.80 11.25
N VAL A 156 -5.81 -7.09 11.63
CA VAL A 156 -5.73 -5.96 12.56
C VAL A 156 -5.29 -6.43 13.95
N VAL A 157 -5.92 -7.48 14.50
CA VAL A 157 -5.59 -8.03 15.82
C VAL A 157 -4.17 -8.61 15.86
N ALA A 158 -3.73 -9.29 14.80
CA ALA A 158 -2.39 -9.88 14.76
C ALA A 158 -1.28 -8.83 14.60
N LEU A 159 -1.47 -7.80 13.76
CA LEU A 159 -0.40 -6.87 13.38
C LEU A 159 -0.39 -5.55 14.15
N LEU A 160 -1.49 -5.15 14.82
CA LEU A 160 -1.48 -3.97 15.69
C LEU A 160 -0.45 -4.11 16.84
N PRO A 161 -0.37 -5.24 17.58
CA PRO A 161 0.60 -5.41 18.67
C PRO A 161 2.05 -5.55 18.19
N ALA A 162 2.25 -6.00 16.95
CA ALA A 162 3.57 -6.20 16.34
C ALA A 162 4.27 -4.88 15.94
N VAL A 163 4.17 -3.83 16.77
CA VAL A 163 4.92 -2.58 16.56
C VAL A 163 6.39 -2.87 16.83
N GLU A 164 7.14 -3.07 15.76
CA GLU A 164 8.59 -3.06 15.78
C GLU A 164 9.07 -1.64 16.08
N ARG A 165 9.16 -1.28 17.36
CA ARG A 165 9.97 -0.12 17.76
C ARG A 165 11.39 -0.45 17.34
N ALA A 166 12.02 0.44 16.57
CA ALA A 166 13.43 0.32 16.21
C ALA A 166 14.23 -0.01 17.47
N ALA A 167 14.66 -1.26 17.59
CA ALA A 167 15.43 -1.76 18.70
C ALA A 167 16.79 -1.06 18.67
N GLY A 168 16.88 0.03 19.43
CA GLY A 168 18.06 0.89 19.46
C GLY A 168 18.52 1.27 20.86
N GLY A 169 17.99 0.65 21.93
CA GLY A 169 18.48 1.05 23.27
C GLY A 169 18.02 0.27 24.51
N ALA A 170 17.19 -0.77 24.40
CA ALA A 170 16.66 -1.42 25.60
C ALA A 170 17.32 -2.76 25.98
N GLU A 171 18.09 -3.39 25.09
CA GLU A 171 18.66 -4.72 25.35
C GLU A 171 20.15 -4.72 25.72
N THR A 172 20.85 -3.59 25.57
CA THR A 172 22.24 -3.42 26.03
C THR A 172 22.38 -2.75 27.39
N ALA A 173 21.27 -2.44 28.09
CA ALA A 173 21.32 -1.87 29.43
C ALA A 173 21.50 -2.92 30.54
N ARG A 174 21.64 -4.21 30.20
CA ARG A 174 21.85 -5.28 31.19
C ARG A 174 23.28 -5.76 31.35
N ASP A 175 24.20 -5.42 30.44
CA ASP A 175 25.62 -5.75 30.59
C ASP A 175 26.46 -4.48 30.52
N GLY A 176 27.08 -4.17 31.67
CA GLY A 176 27.78 -2.93 31.93
C GLY A 176 29.05 -2.70 31.10
N LEU A 177 29.41 -1.42 31.04
CA LEU A 177 30.71 -0.87 30.66
C LEU A 177 31.28 -1.32 29.31
N ARG A 178 30.85 -0.65 28.23
CA ARG A 178 31.78 -0.17 27.18
C ARG A 178 31.15 1.05 26.47
N PRO A 179 31.83 2.21 26.41
CA PRO A 179 31.33 3.34 25.63
C PRO A 179 31.42 2.97 24.14
N ALA A 180 30.27 2.71 23.52
CA ALA A 180 30.18 2.48 22.09
C ALA A 180 30.53 3.77 21.35
N VAL A 181 31.77 3.87 20.91
CA VAL A 181 32.31 4.93 20.06
C VAL A 181 31.54 4.97 18.74
N THR A 182 30.77 6.04 18.57
CA THR A 182 30.38 6.72 17.31
C THR A 182 30.11 5.84 16.07
N LYS A 183 28.93 5.21 16.00
CA LYS A 183 28.22 4.86 14.74
C LYS A 183 26.91 5.65 14.56
N ARG A 184 26.81 6.83 15.19
CA ARG A 184 25.61 7.70 15.13
C ARG A 184 25.44 8.42 13.79
N SER A 185 26.54 8.88 13.19
CA SER A 185 26.49 9.80 12.03
C SER A 185 25.79 9.24 10.79
N CYS A 186 26.07 7.99 10.39
CA CYS A 186 25.45 7.40 9.17
C CYS A 186 24.00 6.97 9.38
N ALA A 187 23.65 6.46 10.57
CA ALA A 187 22.29 6.06 10.90
C ALA A 187 21.34 7.28 11.00
N ASP A 188 21.86 8.41 11.51
CA ASP A 188 21.10 9.65 11.60
C ASP A 188 20.84 10.27 10.22
N ALA A 189 21.83 10.25 9.32
CA ALA A 189 21.67 10.73 7.93
C ALA A 189 20.62 9.93 7.14
N ASP A 190 20.64 8.60 7.24
CA ASP A 190 19.63 7.74 6.62
C ASP A 190 18.23 7.97 7.19
N SER A 191 18.13 8.23 8.50
CA SER A 191 16.84 8.53 9.15
C SER A 191 16.25 9.86 8.70
N TRP A 192 17.09 10.90 8.53
CA TRP A 192 16.65 12.21 8.08
C TRP A 192 16.18 12.17 6.62
N TRP A 193 16.92 11.50 5.74
CA TRP A 193 16.51 11.31 4.34
C TRP A 193 15.20 10.54 4.23
N ARG A 194 15.02 9.45 5.00
CA ARG A 194 13.75 8.70 5.03
C ARG A 194 12.58 9.56 5.49
N ARG A 195 12.77 10.39 6.52
CA ARG A 195 11.74 11.34 6.98
C ARG A 195 11.41 12.37 5.90
N ARG A 196 12.41 12.89 5.19
CA ARG A 196 12.22 13.86 4.09
C ARG A 196 11.42 13.24 2.95
N LEU A 197 11.79 12.03 2.51
CA LEU A 197 11.05 11.31 1.48
C LEU A 197 9.61 11.01 1.90
N SER A 198 9.40 10.54 3.13
CA SER A 198 8.07 10.32 3.70
C SER A 198 7.23 11.61 3.68
N ARG A 199 7.83 12.75 4.04
CA ARG A 199 7.13 14.05 3.99
C ARG A 199 6.74 14.45 2.58
N ILE A 200 7.61 14.25 1.59
CA ILE A 200 7.30 14.53 0.18
C ILE A 200 6.11 13.67 -0.28
N CYS A 201 6.16 12.36 -0.02
CA CYS A 201 5.03 11.47 -0.33
C CYS A 201 3.74 11.92 0.39
N GLY A 202 3.87 12.37 1.64
CA GLY A 202 2.74 12.88 2.41
C GLY A 202 2.12 14.13 1.80
N VAL A 203 2.94 15.10 1.37
CA VAL A 203 2.45 16.32 0.68
C VAL A 203 1.77 15.98 -0.63
N LEU A 204 2.34 15.06 -1.43
CA LEU A 204 1.71 14.61 -2.67
C LEU A 204 0.34 13.96 -2.42
N PHE A 205 0.22 13.12 -1.39
CA PHE A 205 -1.05 12.49 -1.03
C PHE A 205 -2.08 13.51 -0.52
N LEU A 206 -1.66 14.50 0.28
CA LEU A 206 -2.55 15.58 0.73
C LEU A 206 -3.02 16.45 -0.45
N GLY A 207 -2.14 16.74 -1.41
CA GLY A 207 -2.51 17.46 -2.63
C GLY A 207 -3.53 16.69 -3.46
N MET A 208 -3.32 15.37 -3.65
CA MET A 208 -4.31 14.51 -4.32
C MET A 208 -5.65 14.46 -3.58
N ALA A 209 -5.63 14.37 -2.24
CA ALA A 209 -6.86 14.39 -1.45
C ALA A 209 -7.65 15.68 -1.66
N ALA A 210 -6.97 16.83 -1.59
CA ALA A 210 -7.60 18.14 -1.78
C ALA A 210 -8.19 18.27 -3.18
N LEU A 211 -7.44 17.81 -4.20
CA LEU A 211 -7.87 17.85 -5.59
C LEU A 211 -9.10 16.98 -5.84
N ARG A 212 -9.07 15.73 -5.38
CA ARG A 212 -10.18 14.79 -5.52
C ARG A 212 -11.42 15.25 -4.76
N LEU A 213 -11.24 15.83 -3.56
CA LEU A 213 -12.33 16.43 -2.80
C LEU A 213 -12.96 17.62 -3.54
N ALA A 214 -12.14 18.55 -4.04
CA ALA A 214 -12.61 19.70 -4.80
C ALA A 214 -13.39 19.27 -6.06
N TRP A 215 -12.88 18.27 -6.78
CA TRP A 215 -13.56 17.72 -7.96
C TRP A 215 -14.89 17.05 -7.61
N THR A 216 -14.93 16.30 -6.51
CA THR A 216 -16.16 15.65 -6.04
C THR A 216 -17.22 16.69 -5.67
N VAL A 217 -16.83 17.74 -4.93
CA VAL A 217 -17.73 18.85 -4.55
C VAL A 217 -18.22 19.60 -5.79
N TRP A 218 -17.35 19.82 -6.77
CA TRP A 218 -17.72 20.43 -8.04
C TRP A 218 -18.78 19.59 -8.78
N GLY A 219 -18.52 18.29 -8.97
CA GLY A 219 -19.45 17.37 -9.66
C GLY A 219 -20.80 17.27 -8.95
N MET A 220 -20.81 17.20 -7.61
CA MET A 220 -22.05 17.24 -6.84
C MET A 220 -22.84 18.54 -7.04
N SER A 221 -22.15 19.69 -7.12
CA SER A 221 -22.79 20.98 -7.36
C SER A 221 -23.41 21.06 -8.75
N GLU A 222 -22.75 20.47 -9.76
CA GLU A 222 -23.21 20.47 -11.15
C GLU A 222 -24.42 19.57 -11.34
N GLU A 223 -24.38 18.35 -10.78
CA GLU A 223 -25.47 17.38 -10.83
C GLU A 223 -26.60 17.67 -9.82
N ARG A 224 -26.45 18.71 -8.99
CA ARG A 224 -27.38 19.10 -7.91
C ARG A 224 -27.65 17.96 -6.92
N ILE A 225 -26.63 17.15 -6.64
CA ILE A 225 -26.70 16.05 -5.68
C ILE A 225 -26.50 16.62 -4.27
N ASP A 226 -27.47 16.37 -3.39
CA ASP A 226 -27.35 16.74 -1.98
C ASP A 226 -26.29 15.89 -1.25
N VAL A 227 -25.60 16.50 -0.29
CA VAL A 227 -24.57 15.86 0.53
C VAL A 227 -25.13 14.68 1.32
N GLY A 228 -26.37 14.79 1.81
CA GLY A 228 -27.04 13.70 2.51
C GLY A 228 -27.22 12.47 1.62
N THR A 229 -27.64 12.68 0.37
CA THR A 229 -27.79 11.62 -0.63
C THR A 229 -26.45 10.99 -0.99
N TYR A 230 -25.41 11.80 -1.23
CA TYR A 230 -24.08 11.29 -1.52
C TYR A 230 -23.51 10.44 -0.37
N LEU A 231 -23.61 10.93 0.87
CA LEU A 231 -23.14 10.20 2.06
C LEU A 231 -23.95 8.94 2.29
N ARG A 232 -25.26 8.97 2.05
CA ARG A 232 -26.10 7.77 2.09
C ARG A 232 -25.62 6.74 1.06
N SER A 233 -25.42 7.14 -0.20
CA SER A 233 -24.91 6.25 -1.24
C SER A 233 -23.51 5.72 -0.93
N ALA A 234 -22.68 6.48 -0.22
CA ALA A 234 -21.34 6.08 0.21
C ALA A 234 -21.33 5.16 1.44
N LEU A 235 -22.24 5.31 2.39
CA LEU A 235 -22.19 4.62 3.69
C LEU A 235 -23.22 3.49 3.83
N ASP A 236 -24.31 3.53 3.09
CA ASP A 236 -25.39 2.54 3.14
C ASP A 236 -25.22 1.53 1.99
N GLY A 237 -24.91 0.27 2.34
CA GLY A 237 -24.84 -0.82 1.38
C GLY A 237 -26.15 -1.04 0.61
N ALA A 238 -27.29 -0.71 1.23
CA ALA A 238 -28.60 -0.88 0.60
C ALA A 238 -28.90 0.15 -0.51
N ALA A 239 -28.17 1.27 -0.55
CA ALA A 239 -28.42 2.35 -1.52
C ALA A 239 -28.22 1.91 -2.98
N ALA A 240 -27.38 0.90 -3.22
CA ALA A 240 -27.16 0.36 -4.56
C ALA A 240 -28.32 -0.52 -5.06
N GLY A 241 -29.21 -0.98 -4.18
CA GLY A 241 -30.37 -1.81 -4.53
C GLY A 241 -30.06 -3.20 -5.08
N ALA A 242 -28.78 -3.59 -5.19
CA ALA A 242 -28.32 -4.85 -5.75
C ALA A 242 -27.28 -5.54 -4.86
N VAL A 243 -27.22 -6.87 -4.92
CA VAL A 243 -26.20 -7.68 -4.26
C VAL A 243 -25.02 -7.83 -5.21
N GLN A 244 -23.96 -7.06 -4.98
CA GLN A 244 -22.76 -7.07 -5.80
C GLN A 244 -21.51 -7.06 -4.91
N LEU A 245 -20.41 -7.64 -5.39
CA LEU A 245 -19.10 -7.51 -4.73
C LEU A 245 -18.39 -6.20 -5.12
N SER A 246 -18.82 -5.58 -6.22
CA SER A 246 -18.42 -4.24 -6.62
C SER A 246 -18.97 -3.18 -5.66
N HIS A 247 -18.18 -2.14 -5.41
CA HIS A 247 -18.58 -1.02 -4.55
C HIS A 247 -19.04 0.18 -5.37
N SER A 248 -19.90 1.01 -4.78
CA SER A 248 -20.36 2.23 -5.46
C SER A 248 -19.21 3.23 -5.65
N SER A 249 -19.30 4.05 -6.69
CA SER A 249 -18.30 5.07 -7.02
C SER A 249 -18.14 6.11 -5.90
N GLU A 250 -19.22 6.42 -5.17
CA GLU A 250 -19.19 7.35 -4.04
C GLU A 250 -18.37 6.81 -2.89
N PHE A 251 -18.48 5.51 -2.58
CA PHE A 251 -17.68 4.90 -1.52
C PHE A 251 -16.22 4.78 -1.90
N THR A 252 -15.91 4.37 -3.13
CA THR A 252 -14.52 4.28 -3.59
C THR A 252 -13.86 5.67 -3.59
N THR A 253 -14.59 6.70 -4.01
CA THR A 253 -14.12 8.10 -3.98
C THR A 253 -13.89 8.57 -2.54
N LEU A 254 -14.90 8.45 -1.67
CA LEU A 254 -14.80 8.88 -0.27
C LEU A 254 -13.70 8.13 0.49
N SER A 255 -13.63 6.81 0.33
CA SER A 255 -12.60 6.00 0.98
C SER A 255 -11.19 6.35 0.48
N SER A 256 -11.02 6.61 -0.83
CA SER A 256 -9.73 7.06 -1.37
C SER A 256 -9.29 8.40 -0.78
N VAL A 257 -10.19 9.37 -0.64
CA VAL A 257 -9.91 10.67 -0.01
C VAL A 257 -9.51 10.48 1.45
N VAL A 258 -10.24 9.66 2.21
CA VAL A 258 -9.92 9.37 3.62
C VAL A 258 -8.55 8.70 3.74
N VAL A 259 -8.24 7.72 2.90
CA VAL A 259 -6.93 7.04 2.91
C VAL A 259 -5.80 8.01 2.55
N LEU A 260 -5.97 8.84 1.51
CA LEU A 260 -5.02 9.87 1.12
C LEU A 260 -4.74 10.85 2.27
N LEU A 261 -5.77 11.32 2.96
CA LEU A 261 -5.63 12.22 4.11
C LEU A 261 -4.90 11.54 5.27
N VAL A 262 -5.32 10.33 5.66
CA VAL A 262 -4.73 9.60 6.78
C VAL A 262 -3.26 9.28 6.50
N LEU A 263 -2.94 8.70 5.34
CA LEU A 263 -1.57 8.37 4.97
C LEU A 263 -0.73 9.63 4.76
N GLY A 264 -1.31 10.68 4.15
CA GLY A 264 -0.68 11.99 3.97
C GLY A 264 -0.25 12.60 5.29
N VAL A 265 -1.16 12.70 6.26
CA VAL A 265 -0.88 13.24 7.60
C VAL A 265 0.14 12.37 8.34
N LEU A 266 0.01 11.04 8.30
CA LEU A 266 0.96 10.14 8.97
C LEU A 266 2.37 10.27 8.37
N ALA A 267 2.47 10.39 7.05
CA ALA A 267 3.73 10.51 6.33
C ALA A 267 4.41 11.87 6.57
N VAL A 268 3.64 12.97 6.63
CA VAL A 268 4.14 14.32 6.98
C VAL A 268 4.65 14.38 8.43
N ARG A 269 3.90 13.76 9.37
CA ARG A 269 4.28 13.74 10.79
C ARG A 269 5.55 12.92 11.06
N GLY A 270 5.99 12.06 10.14
CA GLY A 270 7.32 11.43 10.16
C GLY A 270 7.60 10.53 11.38
N ASN A 271 6.56 10.09 12.09
CA ASN A 271 6.66 9.38 13.36
C ASN A 271 6.39 7.87 13.25
N ARG A 272 5.98 7.36 12.08
CA ARG A 272 5.65 5.94 11.87
C ARG A 272 6.14 5.46 10.50
N ASP A 273 6.60 4.21 10.42
CA ASP A 273 6.97 3.55 9.17
C ASP A 273 5.70 3.22 8.36
N VAL A 274 5.26 4.15 7.51
CA VAL A 274 4.05 4.01 6.67
C VAL A 274 4.37 3.56 5.24
N ARG A 275 5.62 3.15 4.98
CA ARG A 275 6.12 2.89 3.63
C ARG A 275 5.31 1.84 2.86
N GLY A 276 4.93 0.75 3.51
CA GLY A 276 4.13 -0.30 2.91
C GLY A 276 2.73 0.17 2.51
N ALA A 277 2.07 0.91 3.39
CA ALA A 277 0.75 1.49 3.11
C ALA A 277 0.80 2.49 1.94
N LEU A 278 1.82 3.37 1.93
CA LEU A 278 2.04 4.32 0.83
C LEU A 278 2.26 3.60 -0.50
N LEU A 279 3.09 2.55 -0.53
CA LEU A 279 3.36 1.76 -1.73
C LEU A 279 2.11 1.08 -2.27
N VAL A 280 1.39 0.37 -1.41
CA VAL A 280 0.19 -0.37 -1.81
C VAL A 280 -0.86 0.58 -2.35
N PHE A 281 -1.14 1.67 -1.63
CA PHE A 281 -2.15 2.63 -2.06
C PHE A 281 -1.73 3.36 -3.34
N ALA A 282 -0.47 3.82 -3.44
CA ALA A 282 0.02 4.47 -4.65
C ALA A 282 -0.02 3.55 -5.88
N ALA A 283 0.26 2.25 -5.72
CA ALA A 283 0.19 1.29 -6.82
C ALA A 283 -1.25 1.07 -7.30
N VAL A 284 -2.22 0.98 -6.38
CA VAL A 284 -3.65 0.88 -6.72
C VAL A 284 -4.13 2.14 -7.42
N GLU A 285 -3.84 3.32 -6.86
CA GLU A 285 -4.20 4.60 -7.47
C GLU A 285 -3.54 4.77 -8.85
N LEU A 286 -2.27 4.42 -9.00
CA LEU A 286 -1.58 4.49 -10.29
C LEU A 286 -2.29 3.64 -11.36
N TYR A 287 -2.71 2.42 -11.02
CA TYR A 287 -3.46 1.57 -11.94
C TYR A 287 -4.80 2.22 -12.34
N LEU A 288 -5.55 2.75 -11.38
CA LEU A 288 -6.83 3.40 -11.63
C LEU A 288 -6.68 4.67 -12.46
N THR A 289 -5.69 5.51 -12.16
CA THR A 289 -5.39 6.72 -12.93
C THR A 289 -4.98 6.38 -14.37
N VAL A 290 -4.13 5.36 -14.59
CA VAL A 290 -3.79 4.90 -15.95
C VAL A 290 -5.03 4.44 -16.70
N ARG A 291 -5.92 3.67 -16.06
CA ARG A 291 -7.18 3.25 -16.68
C ARG A 291 -8.09 4.44 -17.03
N THR A 292 -8.16 5.45 -16.16
CA THR A 292 -8.90 6.69 -16.43
C THR A 292 -8.29 7.47 -17.59
N VAL A 293 -6.95 7.56 -17.68
CA VAL A 293 -6.28 8.20 -18.82
C VAL A 293 -6.63 7.47 -20.12
N VAL A 294 -6.56 6.13 -20.14
CA VAL A 294 -6.95 5.34 -21.31
C VAL A 294 -8.42 5.60 -21.68
N LEU A 295 -9.33 5.65 -20.70
CA LEU A 295 -10.73 6.00 -20.94
C LEU A 295 -10.86 7.36 -21.65
N LEU A 296 -10.26 8.40 -21.08
CA LEU A 296 -10.37 9.76 -21.62
C LEU A 296 -9.71 9.90 -23.00
N THR A 297 -8.60 9.19 -23.24
CA THR A 297 -7.96 9.14 -24.56
C THR A 297 -8.85 8.44 -25.58
N VAL A 298 -9.37 7.26 -25.25
CA VAL A 298 -10.19 6.45 -26.14
C VAL A 298 -11.53 7.14 -26.44
N THR A 299 -12.10 7.88 -25.48
CA THR A 299 -13.31 8.69 -25.69
C THR A 299 -13.09 9.96 -26.52
N GLY A 300 -11.84 10.28 -26.88
CA GLY A 300 -11.52 11.51 -27.61
C GLY A 300 -11.73 12.78 -26.77
N PHE A 301 -11.85 12.63 -25.44
CA PHE A 301 -12.15 13.72 -24.51
C PHE A 301 -11.10 14.84 -24.56
N PHE A 302 -9.85 14.51 -24.89
CA PHE A 302 -8.75 15.47 -25.03
C PHE A 302 -8.54 16.02 -26.44
N GLY A 303 -9.19 15.46 -27.47
CA GLY A 303 -8.86 15.72 -28.89
C GLY A 303 -10.01 16.27 -29.74
N GLY A 304 -11.19 16.47 -29.16
CA GLY A 304 -12.35 17.00 -29.88
C GLY A 304 -12.29 18.51 -30.16
N PRO A 305 -13.15 19.04 -31.06
CA PRO A 305 -13.25 20.47 -31.38
C PRO A 305 -13.75 21.36 -30.22
N PHE A 306 -14.01 20.79 -29.04
CA PHE A 306 -14.48 21.46 -27.83
C PHE A 306 -13.47 21.27 -26.70
N VAL A 307 -12.34 21.98 -26.75
CA VAL A 307 -11.50 22.17 -25.55
C VAL A 307 -12.29 23.06 -24.60
N THR A 308 -13.08 22.45 -23.73
CA THR A 308 -13.78 23.15 -22.64
C THR A 308 -12.83 23.38 -21.47
N GLY A 309 -13.13 24.36 -20.61
CA GLY A 309 -12.38 24.56 -19.36
C GLY A 309 -12.33 23.29 -18.49
N GLU A 310 -13.41 22.52 -18.51
CA GLU A 310 -13.53 21.23 -17.83
C GLU A 310 -12.54 20.18 -18.37
N SER A 311 -12.40 20.04 -19.70
CA SER A 311 -11.46 19.11 -20.31
C SER A 311 -10.00 19.42 -19.95
N THR A 312 -9.68 20.70 -19.85
CA THR A 312 -8.34 21.18 -19.43
C THR A 312 -8.08 20.86 -17.96
N LEU A 313 -9.06 21.11 -17.08
CA LEU A 313 -8.95 20.79 -15.66
C LEU A 313 -8.81 19.28 -15.43
N SER A 314 -9.61 18.46 -16.13
CA SER A 314 -9.50 17.00 -16.10
C SER A 314 -8.10 16.52 -16.52
N LEU A 315 -7.50 17.13 -17.55
CA LEU A 315 -6.15 16.80 -18.00
C LEU A 315 -5.11 17.15 -16.94
N VAL A 316 -5.19 18.35 -16.36
CA VAL A 316 -4.25 18.80 -15.33
C VAL A 316 -4.34 17.91 -14.09
N MET A 317 -5.54 17.53 -13.66
CA MET A 317 -5.71 16.65 -12.50
C MET A 317 -5.17 15.25 -12.74
N THR A 318 -5.52 14.64 -13.87
CA THR A 318 -5.03 13.28 -14.21
C THR A 318 -3.51 13.26 -14.37
N ALA A 319 -2.92 14.31 -14.96
CA ALA A 319 -1.46 14.47 -15.04
C ALA A 319 -0.82 14.59 -13.65
N TYR A 320 -1.43 15.38 -12.75
CA TYR A 320 -0.96 15.50 -11.37
C TYR A 320 -1.07 14.18 -10.60
N GLU A 321 -2.20 13.47 -10.68
CA GLU A 321 -2.37 12.16 -10.04
C GLU A 321 -1.34 11.16 -10.54
N LEU A 322 -1.09 11.11 -11.86
CA LEU A 322 -0.09 10.24 -12.45
C LEU A 322 1.32 10.57 -11.94
N ALA A 323 1.69 11.86 -11.96
CA ALA A 323 3.00 12.30 -11.47
C ALA A 323 3.18 12.06 -9.97
N ALA A 324 2.14 12.28 -9.17
CA ALA A 324 2.17 12.09 -7.72
C ALA A 324 2.29 10.60 -7.35
N THR A 325 1.45 9.74 -7.93
CA THR A 325 1.45 8.29 -7.66
C THR A 325 2.76 7.63 -8.11
N THR A 326 3.24 7.93 -9.33
CA THR A 326 4.54 7.45 -9.81
C THR A 326 5.69 7.92 -8.92
N SER A 327 5.70 9.19 -8.52
CA SER A 327 6.70 9.73 -7.59
C SER A 327 6.68 8.98 -6.27
N VAL A 328 5.50 8.72 -5.70
CA VAL A 328 5.39 7.97 -4.44
C VAL A 328 5.87 6.54 -4.59
N VAL A 329 5.53 5.85 -5.69
CA VAL A 329 6.03 4.50 -5.97
C VAL A 329 7.56 4.51 -6.07
N VAL A 330 8.15 5.43 -6.82
CA VAL A 330 9.63 5.54 -6.97
C VAL A 330 10.30 5.87 -5.64
N LEU A 331 9.80 6.86 -4.91
CA LEU A 331 10.38 7.29 -3.63
C LEU A 331 10.23 6.22 -2.55
N ALA A 332 9.12 5.50 -2.55
CA ALA A 332 8.87 4.44 -1.59
C ALA A 332 9.47 3.09 -2.01
N THR A 333 9.85 2.85 -3.27
CA THR A 333 10.65 1.68 -3.67
C THR A 333 12.16 1.95 -3.56
N GLY A 334 12.59 3.19 -3.72
CA GLY A 334 13.99 3.60 -3.73
C GLY A 334 14.81 3.15 -2.51
N ARG A 335 16.01 2.61 -2.81
CA ARG A 335 17.11 2.21 -1.89
C ARG A 335 17.04 0.83 -1.20
N SER A 336 16.72 -0.23 -1.93
CA SER A 336 17.23 -1.59 -1.62
C SER A 336 18.54 -1.92 -2.35
N PHE A 337 19.02 -1.08 -3.27
CA PHE A 337 20.22 -1.34 -4.08
C PHE A 337 21.53 -0.69 -3.57
N SER A 338 21.51 0.13 -2.52
CA SER A 338 22.76 0.75 -2.02
C SER A 338 23.57 -0.15 -1.07
N ALA A 339 23.22 -1.43 -0.92
CA ALA A 339 24.03 -2.39 -0.15
C ALA A 339 25.30 -2.84 -0.91
N TYR A 340 25.40 -2.56 -2.22
CA TYR A 340 26.61 -2.85 -3.00
C TYR A 340 27.58 -1.68 -3.14
N GLY A 341 27.14 -0.43 -2.95
CA GLY A 341 28.03 0.75 -3.02
C GLY A 341 28.96 0.91 -1.82
N SER A 342 28.69 0.22 -0.70
CA SER A 342 29.55 0.28 0.50
C SER A 342 30.67 -0.76 0.51
N TYR A 343 30.77 -1.62 -0.51
CA TYR A 343 31.91 -2.53 -0.67
C TYR A 343 33.09 -1.87 -1.38
N GLU A 344 32.84 -0.92 -2.29
CA GLU A 344 33.92 -0.12 -2.89
C GLU A 344 34.52 0.86 -1.88
N ASP A 345 33.72 1.40 -0.96
CA ASP A 345 34.23 2.35 0.05
C ASP A 345 34.97 1.71 1.23
N ARG A 346 34.99 0.37 1.33
CA ARG A 346 35.86 -0.37 2.27
C ARG A 346 37.21 -0.75 1.68
N LEU A 347 37.41 -0.58 0.38
CA LEU A 347 38.74 -0.65 -0.23
C LEU A 347 39.45 0.72 -0.19
N SER A 348 38.70 1.80 0.02
CA SER A 348 39.20 3.16 0.31
C SER A 348 39.12 3.49 1.81
N GLY A 349 39.72 2.65 2.65
CA GLY A 349 39.87 2.94 4.08
C GLY A 349 40.85 4.10 4.38
N PRO A 350 40.50 5.02 5.30
CA PRO A 350 41.33 6.16 5.69
C PRO A 350 42.37 5.76 6.76
N CYS A 351 43.39 5.00 6.36
CA CYS A 351 44.56 4.70 7.19
C CYS A 351 45.86 4.91 6.40
N ALA A 352 46.04 6.08 5.79
CA ALA A 352 47.37 6.57 5.41
C ALA A 352 47.94 7.39 6.58
N GLY A 353 48.23 6.70 7.69
CA GLY A 353 49.02 7.21 8.80
C GLY A 353 50.44 6.64 8.72
N GLY A 354 51.45 7.51 8.53
CA GLY A 354 52.87 7.20 8.61
C GLY A 354 53.53 7.05 7.22
N THR A 355 54.28 8.02 6.72
CA THR A 355 55.59 8.37 7.29
C THR A 355 55.94 9.83 7.00
N ARG A 356 56.10 10.62 8.06
CA ARG A 356 56.95 11.82 8.01
C ARG A 356 58.36 11.34 7.70
N ARG A 357 58.87 11.61 6.49
CA ARG A 357 60.32 11.59 6.23
C ARG A 357 60.93 12.77 6.96
N SER A 358 61.52 12.50 8.11
CA SER A 358 62.56 13.34 8.70
C SER A 358 63.74 13.38 7.74
N TRP A 359 64.07 14.55 7.23
CA TRP A 359 65.36 14.81 6.59
C TRP A 359 66.43 14.86 7.68
N PRO A 360 67.52 14.09 7.58
CA PRO A 360 68.72 14.37 8.35
C PRO A 360 69.48 15.49 7.66
N ASP A 361 69.73 16.57 8.41
CA ASP A 361 70.79 17.52 8.14
C ASP A 361 72.12 16.76 8.03
N GLY A 362 72.74 16.83 6.84
CA GLY A 362 74.09 16.39 6.60
C GLY A 362 74.87 17.50 5.90
N ARG A 363 75.61 18.30 6.66
CA ARG A 363 76.75 19.06 6.14
C ARG A 363 78.02 18.66 6.89
N ALA A 364 79.05 18.47 6.07
CA ALA A 364 80.48 18.53 6.32
C ALA A 364 81.17 17.30 6.95
N GLY A 365 81.78 16.53 6.06
CA GLY A 365 83.16 16.06 6.16
C GLY A 365 83.85 16.36 4.84
#